data_AF-A0A964UIK1-F1
#
_entry.id   AF-A0A964UIK1-F1
#
_cell.length_a   1.000
_cell.length_b   1.000
_cell.length_c   1.000
_cell.angle_alpha   90.00
_cell.angle_beta   90.00
_cell.angle_gamma   90.00
#
_symmetry.space_group_name_H-M   'P 1'
#
loop_
_entity.id
_entity.type
_entity.pdbx_description
1 polymer ?
#
loop_
_entity_poly.entity_id
_entity_poly.type
_entity_poly.pdbx_seq_one_letter_code
_entity_poly.pdbx_strand_id
1 'polypeptide(L)'
;MRTAILAALDHGDGGILRSGMPLRGRSVLAWQGRAVRALGCERVICLIDHFGEDIIALQRTVEGDGGEFHAVRSGRQLPGLLRGEDELVVLLDGLVVDPETLQAVTCGDGDLAKGVATLPASHPLAQAHPDAFERIDRERAWAGVLVMRGAPARQLAELPGDGAVIPLLLRLALQSGIAGRPVPPEMIGEGEWLLATSGEALAGRERTLIDRSLAERSWTGPGLVLAQAIARRVAPRAAASAPLAAAGATLALLVAGAVLAGFGFAPAGLGVAAAGALAGASAQAAAMVARALLGVDAPRLPGGWFTALSDTFAGG
;
A
#
# COMPACT_ATOMS: atom_id res chain seq x y z
N MET A 1 1.19 -20.61 9.56
CA MET A 1 2.09 -19.65 8.89
C MET A 1 1.41 -19.18 7.62
N ARG A 2 1.41 -17.87 7.38
CA ARG A 2 0.80 -17.25 6.19
C ARG A 2 1.89 -16.88 5.20
N THR A 3 1.73 -17.28 3.95
CA THR A 3 2.71 -17.08 2.88
C THR A 3 2.06 -16.33 1.72
N ALA A 4 2.64 -15.20 1.33
CA ALA A 4 2.23 -14.47 0.15
C ALA A 4 3.02 -14.94 -1.09
N ILE A 5 2.35 -15.01 -2.23
CA ILE A 5 2.96 -15.17 -3.55
C ILE A 5 2.65 -13.90 -4.35
N LEU A 6 3.70 -13.17 -4.70
CA LEU A 6 3.67 -11.98 -5.55
C LEU A 6 4.38 -12.29 -6.88
N ALA A 7 4.16 -11.47 -7.89
CA ALA A 7 4.87 -11.55 -9.17
C ALA A 7 5.36 -10.18 -9.62
N ALA A 8 6.51 -10.20 -10.29
CA ALA A 8 7.14 -9.08 -10.98
C ALA A 8 7.69 -9.62 -12.32
N LEU A 9 6.76 -10.00 -13.20
CA LEU A 9 6.98 -10.68 -14.48
C LEU A 9 6.32 -9.92 -15.63
N ASP A 10 5.16 -9.34 -15.39
CA ASP A 10 4.35 -8.72 -16.42
C ASP A 10 4.79 -7.28 -16.66
N HIS A 11 4.73 -6.91 -17.93
CA HIS A 11 5.00 -5.54 -18.36
C HIS A 11 3.67 -4.82 -18.62
N GLY A 12 3.63 -3.54 -18.28
CA GLY A 12 2.56 -2.65 -18.71
C GLY A 12 2.96 -1.90 -19.98
N ASP A 13 2.21 -0.85 -20.26
CA ASP A 13 2.42 0.00 -21.43
C ASP A 13 3.81 0.62 -21.41
N GLY A 14 4.48 0.63 -22.58
CA GLY A 14 5.84 1.13 -22.71
C GLY A 14 6.94 0.15 -22.28
N GLY A 15 6.61 -1.11 -22.00
CA GLY A 15 7.61 -2.15 -21.72
C GLY A 15 8.26 -2.02 -20.34
N ILE A 16 7.59 -1.34 -19.40
CA ILE A 16 8.02 -1.24 -18.00
C ILE A 16 7.32 -2.34 -17.20
N LEU A 17 8.04 -3.01 -16.30
CA LEU A 17 7.45 -3.98 -15.37
C LEU A 17 6.33 -3.32 -14.55
N ARG A 18 5.15 -3.95 -14.51
CA ARG A 18 3.99 -3.42 -13.76
C ARG A 18 4.32 -3.23 -12.29
N SER A 19 5.03 -4.20 -11.72
CA SER A 19 5.53 -4.20 -10.35
C SER A 19 6.45 -3.01 -10.04
N GLY A 20 7.23 -2.53 -11.01
CA GLY A 20 8.15 -1.39 -10.85
C GLY A 20 7.53 -0.03 -11.14
N MET A 21 6.28 0.04 -11.60
CA MET A 21 5.64 1.32 -11.89
C MET A 21 5.45 2.16 -10.61
N PRO A 22 5.68 3.48 -10.66
CA PRO A 22 5.55 4.33 -9.49
C PRO A 22 4.08 4.68 -9.19
N LEU A 23 3.71 4.61 -7.91
CA LEU A 23 2.44 5.06 -7.36
C LEU A 23 2.69 5.71 -6.00
N ARG A 24 2.43 7.02 -5.86
CA ARG A 24 2.74 7.79 -4.64
C ARG A 24 4.17 7.57 -4.16
N GLY A 25 5.13 7.77 -5.07
CA GLY A 25 6.57 7.74 -4.74
C GLY A 25 7.15 6.39 -4.33
N ARG A 26 6.39 5.30 -4.49
CA ARG A 26 6.83 3.92 -4.27
C ARG A 26 6.41 3.05 -5.45
N SER A 27 7.06 1.92 -5.66
CA SER A 27 6.64 1.00 -6.72
C SER A 27 5.34 0.26 -6.36
N VAL A 28 4.63 -0.22 -7.39
CA VAL A 28 3.44 -1.06 -7.22
C VAL A 28 3.74 -2.30 -6.39
N LEU A 29 4.93 -2.89 -6.55
CA LEU A 29 5.37 -4.02 -5.76
C LEU A 29 5.45 -3.70 -4.26
N ALA A 30 5.89 -2.49 -3.90
CA ALA A 30 5.90 -2.04 -2.51
C ALA A 30 4.47 -1.90 -1.95
N TRP A 31 3.50 -1.47 -2.76
CA TRP A 31 2.09 -1.47 -2.38
C TRP A 31 1.56 -2.89 -2.12
N GLN A 32 1.85 -3.82 -3.03
CA GLN A 32 1.45 -5.22 -2.89
C GLN A 32 2.07 -5.87 -1.65
N GLY A 33 3.36 -5.62 -1.41
CA GLY A 33 4.08 -6.05 -0.21
C GLY A 33 3.38 -5.58 1.06
N ARG A 34 3.05 -4.28 1.16
CA ARG A 34 2.31 -3.74 2.31
C ARG A 34 0.95 -4.41 2.48
N ALA A 35 0.21 -4.61 1.40
CA ALA A 35 -1.12 -5.20 1.44
C ALA A 35 -1.09 -6.64 1.99
N VAL A 36 -0.15 -7.48 1.53
CA VAL A 36 -0.04 -8.86 2.05
C VAL A 36 0.55 -8.92 3.47
N ARG A 37 1.43 -7.99 3.83
CA ARG A 37 1.94 -7.89 5.21
C ARG A 37 0.83 -7.50 6.19
N ALA A 38 -0.10 -6.63 5.78
CA ALA A 38 -1.29 -6.31 6.56
C ALA A 38 -2.25 -7.50 6.74
N LEU A 39 -2.19 -8.52 5.89
CA LEU A 39 -2.87 -9.82 6.10
C LEU A 39 -2.12 -10.74 7.07
N GLY A 40 -0.99 -10.32 7.62
CA GLY A 40 -0.15 -11.13 8.50
C GLY A 40 0.66 -12.18 7.75
N CYS A 41 0.92 -12.03 6.45
CA CYS A 41 1.78 -12.94 5.70
C CYS A 41 3.24 -12.81 6.17
N GLU A 42 3.72 -13.78 6.96
CA GLU A 42 5.08 -13.84 7.51
C GLU A 42 6.14 -14.12 6.44
N ARG A 43 5.80 -14.95 5.45
CA ARG A 43 6.68 -15.24 4.30
C ARG A 43 6.14 -14.56 3.04
N VAL A 44 7.02 -13.95 2.26
CA VAL A 44 6.71 -13.39 0.94
C VAL A 44 7.61 -14.06 -0.10
N ILE A 45 7.00 -14.74 -1.07
CA ILE A 45 7.69 -15.33 -2.20
C ILE A 45 7.34 -14.51 -3.44
N CYS A 46 8.35 -13.93 -4.09
CA CYS A 46 8.18 -13.10 -5.28
C CYS A 46 8.71 -13.85 -6.51
N LEU A 47 7.83 -14.09 -7.49
CA LEU A 47 8.18 -14.59 -8.80
C LEU A 47 8.81 -13.45 -9.61
N ILE A 48 10.05 -13.63 -10.07
CA ILE A 48 10.82 -12.58 -10.74
C ILE A 48 11.51 -13.10 -12.00
N ASP A 49 11.67 -12.22 -12.99
CA ASP A 49 12.61 -12.45 -14.10
C ASP A 49 13.97 -11.79 -13.81
N HIS A 50 13.98 -10.61 -13.19
CA HIS A 50 15.19 -9.91 -12.80
C HIS A 50 15.16 -9.50 -11.32
N PHE A 51 16.32 -9.59 -10.66
CA PHE A 51 16.48 -9.18 -9.27
C PHE A 51 16.96 -7.72 -9.23
N GLY A 52 16.01 -6.79 -9.34
CA GLY A 52 16.26 -5.34 -9.42
C GLY A 52 16.02 -4.58 -8.12
N GLU A 53 16.07 -3.24 -8.19
CA GLU A 53 15.93 -2.35 -7.02
C GLU A 53 14.61 -2.52 -6.27
N ASP A 54 13.49 -2.67 -6.98
CA ASP A 54 12.18 -2.88 -6.36
C ASP A 54 12.10 -4.17 -5.56
N ILE A 55 12.75 -5.24 -6.04
CA ILE A 55 12.83 -6.53 -5.34
C ILE A 55 13.66 -6.39 -4.07
N ILE A 56 14.81 -5.69 -4.15
CA ILE A 56 15.68 -5.41 -3.01
C ILE A 56 14.95 -4.55 -1.96
N ALA A 57 14.18 -3.55 -2.40
CA ALA A 57 13.40 -2.71 -1.51
C ALA A 57 12.31 -3.52 -0.79
N LEU A 58 11.60 -4.39 -1.52
CA LEU A 58 10.61 -5.29 -0.93
C LEU A 58 11.26 -6.25 0.07
N GLN A 59 12.39 -6.87 -0.28
CA GLN A 59 13.14 -7.76 0.60
C GLN A 59 13.48 -7.07 1.93
N ARG A 60 14.14 -5.91 1.88
CA ARG A 60 14.54 -5.16 3.07
C ARG A 60 13.35 -4.78 3.94
N THR A 61 12.21 -4.45 3.33
CA THR A 61 10.99 -4.11 4.05
C THR A 61 10.44 -5.35 4.77
N VAL A 62 10.30 -6.48 4.05
CA VAL A 62 9.77 -7.73 4.62
C VAL A 62 10.66 -8.26 5.74
N GLU A 63 11.97 -8.34 5.52
CA GLU A 63 12.95 -8.84 6.50
C GLU A 63 13.14 -7.86 7.67
N GLY A 64 13.09 -6.55 7.41
CA GLY A 64 13.14 -5.51 8.45
C GLY A 64 11.97 -5.60 9.43
N ASP A 65 10.81 -6.06 8.96
CA ASP A 65 9.62 -6.33 9.78
C ASP A 65 9.61 -7.74 10.40
N GLY A 66 10.73 -8.47 10.34
CA GLY A 66 10.89 -9.82 10.88
C GLY A 66 10.23 -10.93 10.06
N GLY A 67 9.83 -10.65 8.80
CA GLY A 67 9.34 -11.64 7.86
C GLY A 67 10.46 -12.36 7.10
N GLU A 68 10.07 -13.31 6.25
CA GLU A 68 10.97 -14.07 5.39
C GLU A 68 10.69 -13.75 3.92
N PHE A 69 11.73 -13.43 3.15
CA PHE A 69 11.61 -13.11 1.74
C PHE A 69 12.33 -14.13 0.85
N HIS A 70 11.68 -14.54 -0.24
CA HIS A 70 12.27 -15.40 -1.26
C HIS A 70 11.99 -14.83 -2.65
N ALA A 71 13.02 -14.67 -3.47
CA ALA A 71 12.86 -14.40 -4.89
C ALA A 71 13.11 -15.68 -5.69
N VAL A 72 12.16 -16.06 -6.54
CA VAL A 72 12.24 -17.27 -7.36
C VAL A 72 12.00 -16.95 -8.82
N ARG A 73 12.69 -17.68 -9.70
CA ARG A 73 12.61 -17.50 -11.17
C ARG A 73 11.70 -18.52 -11.84
N SER A 74 11.35 -19.58 -11.12
CA SER A 74 10.53 -20.66 -11.64
C SER A 74 9.53 -21.13 -10.60
N GLY A 75 8.31 -21.42 -11.04
CA GLY A 75 7.27 -22.06 -10.22
C GLY A 75 7.71 -23.40 -9.63
N ARG A 76 8.69 -24.09 -10.23
CA ARG A 76 9.27 -25.34 -9.71
C ARG A 76 9.98 -25.18 -8.37
N GLN A 77 10.40 -23.95 -8.03
CA GLN A 77 11.04 -23.64 -6.75
C GLN A 77 10.00 -23.48 -5.63
N LEU A 78 8.75 -23.15 -5.95
CA LEU A 78 7.70 -22.88 -4.96
C LEU A 78 7.42 -24.08 -4.05
N PRO A 79 7.23 -25.33 -4.54
CA PRO A 79 6.90 -26.46 -3.67
C PRO A 79 7.92 -26.72 -2.55
N GLY A 80 9.20 -26.38 -2.75
CA GLY A 80 10.23 -26.53 -1.72
C GLY A 80 10.18 -25.46 -0.61
N LEU A 81 9.51 -24.33 -0.87
CA LEU A 81 9.35 -23.21 0.05
C LEU A 81 8.00 -23.23 0.80
N LEU A 82 7.11 -24.16 0.44
CA LEU A 82 5.75 -24.25 0.93
C LEU A 82 5.53 -25.51 1.75
N ARG A 83 4.80 -25.38 2.86
CA ARG A 83 4.27 -26.52 3.62
C ARG A 83 2.82 -26.78 3.28
N GLY A 84 2.33 -27.99 3.53
CA GLY A 84 0.95 -28.35 3.19
C GLY A 84 -0.09 -27.56 3.99
N GLU A 85 0.26 -27.26 5.24
CA GLU A 85 -0.53 -26.52 6.22
C GLU A 85 -0.52 -25.00 6.04
N ASP A 86 0.40 -24.47 5.22
CA ASP A 86 0.54 -23.03 4.97
C ASP A 86 -0.76 -22.46 4.41
N GLU A 87 -1.06 -21.22 4.79
CA GLU A 87 -2.12 -20.43 4.18
C GLU A 87 -1.49 -19.53 3.13
N LEU A 88 -1.85 -19.73 1.87
CA LEU A 88 -1.32 -18.99 0.75
C LEU A 88 -2.23 -17.85 0.39
N VAL A 89 -1.64 -16.68 0.16
CA VAL A 89 -2.30 -15.53 -0.47
C VAL A 89 -1.55 -15.23 -1.77
N VAL A 90 -2.22 -15.38 -2.90
CA VAL A 90 -1.65 -15.08 -4.22
C VAL A 90 -2.25 -13.77 -4.71
N LEU A 91 -1.39 -12.83 -5.12
CA LEU A 91 -1.80 -11.59 -5.78
C LEU A 91 -1.37 -11.59 -7.25
N LEU A 92 -2.25 -11.09 -8.10
CA LEU A 92 -1.97 -10.78 -9.50
C LEU A 92 -0.90 -9.70 -9.62
N ASP A 93 0.02 -9.86 -10.57
CA ASP A 93 1.07 -8.87 -10.85
C ASP A 93 0.44 -7.51 -11.22
N GLY A 94 0.89 -6.47 -10.55
CA GLY A 94 0.41 -5.12 -10.79
C GLY A 94 -0.94 -4.78 -10.14
N LEU A 95 -1.59 -5.71 -9.43
CA LEU A 95 -2.82 -5.40 -8.69
C LEU A 95 -2.51 -4.48 -7.50
N VAL A 96 -3.03 -3.26 -7.56
CA VAL A 96 -3.01 -2.29 -6.46
C VAL A 96 -4.37 -2.31 -5.78
N VAL A 97 -4.36 -2.67 -4.50
CA VAL A 97 -5.54 -2.71 -3.64
C VAL A 97 -5.18 -2.20 -2.25
N ASP A 98 -6.09 -1.48 -1.61
CA ASP A 98 -5.88 -0.99 -0.25
C ASP A 98 -5.91 -2.18 0.75
N PRO A 99 -5.08 -2.17 1.81
CA PRO A 99 -5.01 -3.27 2.76
C PRO A 99 -6.36 -3.64 3.40
N GLU A 100 -7.19 -2.63 3.68
CA GLU A 100 -8.52 -2.81 4.29
C GLU A 100 -9.49 -3.49 3.33
N THR A 101 -9.52 -3.04 2.07
CA THR A 101 -10.31 -3.65 0.99
C THR A 101 -9.86 -5.09 0.73
N LEU A 102 -8.54 -5.34 0.72
CA LEU A 102 -8.01 -6.69 0.58
C LEU A 102 -8.40 -7.58 1.77
N GLN A 103 -8.33 -7.09 3.01
CA GLN A 103 -8.80 -7.80 4.20
C GLN A 103 -10.29 -8.11 4.11
N ALA A 104 -11.13 -7.15 3.69
CA ALA A 104 -12.57 -7.36 3.58
C ALA A 104 -12.93 -8.48 2.59
N VAL A 105 -12.15 -8.63 1.52
CA VAL A 105 -12.36 -9.71 0.53
C VAL A 105 -11.77 -11.04 0.99
N THR A 106 -10.62 -11.03 1.67
CA THR A 106 -9.85 -12.24 1.97
C THR A 106 -10.08 -12.82 3.35
N CYS A 107 -10.59 -12.04 4.30
CA CYS A 107 -10.90 -12.48 5.64
C CYS A 107 -12.38 -12.85 5.81
N GLY A 108 -12.66 -13.67 6.82
CA GLY A 108 -13.99 -14.00 7.34
C GLY A 108 -14.04 -13.65 8.82
N ASP A 109 -14.44 -14.60 9.67
CA ASP A 109 -14.50 -14.51 11.15
C ASP A 109 -13.11 -14.30 11.81
N GLY A 110 -12.42 -13.22 11.47
CA GLY A 110 -11.08 -12.85 11.95
C GLY A 110 -9.92 -13.63 11.30
N ASP A 111 -10.19 -14.63 10.46
CA ASP A 111 -9.16 -15.45 9.80
C ASP A 111 -9.26 -15.38 8.27
N LEU A 112 -8.19 -15.80 7.58
CA LEU A 112 -8.16 -15.92 6.13
C LEU A 112 -9.22 -16.92 5.66
N ALA A 113 -10.16 -16.45 4.86
CA ALA A 113 -11.21 -17.27 4.29
C ALA A 113 -10.84 -17.70 2.87
N LYS A 114 -10.70 -19.01 2.72
CA LYS A 114 -10.18 -19.68 1.53
C LYS A 114 -11.16 -19.46 0.39
N GLY A 115 -10.66 -19.03 -0.76
CA GLY A 115 -11.50 -18.61 -1.86
C GLY A 115 -10.70 -17.98 -3.00
N VAL A 116 -11.24 -18.10 -4.20
CA VAL A 116 -10.79 -17.32 -5.36
C VAL A 116 -11.64 -16.05 -5.39
N ALA A 117 -11.03 -14.86 -5.31
CA ALA A 117 -11.79 -13.63 -5.51
C ALA A 117 -12.28 -13.58 -6.96
N THR A 118 -13.55 -13.27 -7.17
CA THR A 118 -14.17 -13.26 -8.51
C THR A 118 -14.89 -11.95 -8.80
N LEU A 119 -14.88 -11.57 -10.07
CA LEU A 119 -15.66 -10.47 -10.62
C LEU A 119 -16.50 -10.97 -11.80
N PRO A 120 -17.59 -10.27 -12.19
CA PRO A 120 -18.35 -10.63 -13.37
C PRO A 120 -17.45 -10.68 -14.61
N ALA A 121 -17.56 -11.70 -15.45
CA ALA A 121 -16.78 -11.81 -16.68
C ALA A 121 -17.06 -10.64 -17.66
N SER A 122 -18.23 -10.02 -17.55
CA SER A 122 -18.62 -8.81 -18.28
C SER A 122 -18.10 -7.52 -17.63
N HIS A 123 -17.35 -7.57 -16.53
CA HIS A 123 -16.82 -6.38 -15.89
C HIS A 123 -15.77 -5.69 -16.79
N PRO A 124 -15.74 -4.34 -16.88
CA PRO A 124 -14.80 -3.63 -17.76
C PRO A 124 -13.33 -4.01 -17.56
N LEU A 125 -12.87 -4.22 -16.32
CA LEU A 125 -11.50 -4.67 -16.05
C LEU A 125 -11.19 -6.04 -16.67
N ALA A 126 -12.14 -6.98 -16.59
CA ALA A 126 -11.98 -8.32 -17.17
C ALA A 126 -11.94 -8.29 -18.70
N GLN A 127 -12.80 -7.44 -19.28
CA GLN A 127 -12.85 -7.26 -20.73
C GLN A 127 -11.62 -6.54 -21.27
N ALA A 128 -11.09 -5.56 -20.53
CA ALA A 128 -9.92 -4.79 -20.94
C ALA A 128 -8.61 -5.59 -20.78
N HIS A 129 -8.52 -6.47 -19.78
CA HIS A 129 -7.30 -7.21 -19.46
C HIS A 129 -7.57 -8.71 -19.26
N PRO A 130 -8.01 -9.43 -20.32
CA PRO A 130 -8.41 -10.84 -20.21
C PRO A 130 -7.25 -11.77 -19.81
N ASP A 131 -6.01 -11.41 -20.12
CA ASP A 131 -4.82 -12.18 -19.74
C ASP A 131 -4.50 -12.09 -18.24
N ALA A 132 -4.89 -10.98 -17.59
CA ALA A 132 -4.65 -10.74 -16.17
C ALA A 132 -5.84 -11.20 -15.30
N PHE A 133 -7.07 -11.01 -15.79
CA PHE A 133 -8.30 -11.43 -15.15
C PHE A 133 -8.87 -12.66 -15.88
N GLU A 134 -8.19 -13.80 -15.72
CA GLU A 134 -8.53 -15.07 -16.37
C GLU A 134 -9.99 -15.47 -16.10
N ARG A 135 -10.71 -15.87 -17.16
CA ARG A 135 -12.08 -16.36 -17.03
C ARG A 135 -12.09 -17.71 -16.33
N ILE A 136 -12.89 -17.82 -15.27
CA ILE A 136 -13.10 -19.07 -14.54
C ILE A 136 -14.22 -19.87 -15.21
N ASP A 137 -15.29 -19.18 -15.61
CA ASP A 137 -16.43 -19.76 -16.30
C ASP A 137 -17.13 -18.74 -17.21
N ARG A 138 -18.36 -19.06 -17.65
CA ARG A 138 -19.14 -18.18 -18.53
C ARG A 138 -19.41 -16.82 -17.89
N GLU A 139 -19.66 -16.77 -16.59
CA GLU A 139 -20.16 -15.60 -15.86
C GLU A 139 -19.12 -14.93 -14.98
N ARG A 140 -18.05 -15.63 -14.63
CA ARG A 140 -17.05 -15.16 -13.64
C ARG A 140 -15.64 -15.18 -14.20
N ALA A 141 -14.87 -14.16 -13.82
CA ALA A 141 -13.43 -14.10 -13.98
C ALA A 141 -12.76 -13.95 -12.60
N TRP A 142 -11.51 -14.41 -12.51
CA TRP A 142 -10.64 -14.17 -11.36
C TRP A 142 -10.47 -12.66 -11.17
N ALA A 143 -10.46 -12.21 -9.92
CA ALA A 143 -10.40 -10.80 -9.55
C ALA A 143 -9.02 -10.36 -9.04
N GLY A 144 -7.96 -11.15 -9.18
CA GLY A 144 -6.61 -10.73 -8.80
C GLY A 144 -6.08 -11.34 -7.51
N VAL A 145 -6.92 -12.08 -6.77
CA VAL A 145 -6.60 -12.56 -5.42
C VAL A 145 -7.08 -13.99 -5.23
N LEU A 146 -6.23 -14.83 -4.63
CA LEU A 146 -6.56 -16.20 -4.23
C LEU A 146 -6.04 -16.48 -2.83
N VAL A 147 -6.89 -17.08 -2.01
CA VAL A 147 -6.54 -17.60 -0.69
C VAL A 147 -6.75 -19.11 -0.68
N MET A 148 -5.71 -19.89 -0.40
CA MET A 148 -5.77 -21.36 -0.39
C MET A 148 -4.85 -21.99 0.66
N ARG A 149 -4.94 -23.31 0.84
CA ARG A 149 -3.92 -24.08 1.56
C ARG A 149 -2.70 -24.33 0.67
N GLY A 150 -1.54 -24.57 1.27
CA GLY A 150 -0.30 -24.88 0.54
C GLY A 150 -0.29 -26.25 -0.13
N ALA A 151 -1.09 -27.21 0.35
CA ALA A 151 -1.09 -28.57 -0.15
C ALA A 151 -1.36 -28.70 -1.68
N PRO A 152 -2.38 -28.06 -2.28
CA PRO A 152 -2.57 -28.15 -3.73
C PRO A 152 -1.46 -27.45 -4.52
N ALA A 153 -0.91 -26.34 -4.02
CA ALA A 153 0.17 -25.60 -4.70
C ALA A 153 1.47 -26.44 -4.86
N ARG A 154 1.67 -27.45 -4.02
CA ARG A 154 2.81 -28.37 -4.16
C ARG A 154 2.76 -29.23 -5.42
N GLN A 155 1.59 -29.42 -6.03
CA GLN A 155 1.45 -30.15 -7.30
C GLN A 155 2.17 -29.43 -8.46
N LEU A 156 2.54 -28.15 -8.30
CA LEU A 156 3.43 -27.46 -9.23
C LEU A 156 4.76 -28.19 -9.49
N ALA A 157 5.22 -29.05 -8.56
CA ALA A 157 6.44 -29.85 -8.76
C ALA A 157 6.31 -30.87 -9.90
N GLU A 158 5.09 -31.34 -10.15
CA GLU A 158 4.75 -32.39 -11.12
C GLU A 158 4.37 -31.80 -12.48
N LEU A 159 4.13 -30.49 -12.54
CA LEU A 159 3.73 -29.79 -13.76
C LEU A 159 4.95 -29.37 -14.62
N PRO A 160 4.74 -29.21 -15.94
CA PRO A 160 5.74 -28.63 -16.84
C PRO A 160 6.20 -27.25 -16.35
N GLY A 161 7.52 -26.99 -16.43
CA GLY A 161 8.14 -25.79 -15.85
C GLY A 161 8.02 -24.52 -16.68
N ASP A 162 7.42 -24.60 -17.86
CA ASP A 162 7.22 -23.53 -18.84
C ASP A 162 5.86 -22.81 -18.69
N GLY A 163 4.94 -23.36 -17.89
CA GLY A 163 3.64 -22.76 -17.63
C GLY A 163 3.71 -21.53 -16.71
N ALA A 164 2.86 -20.54 -16.98
CA ALA A 164 2.68 -19.39 -16.11
C ALA A 164 2.15 -19.83 -14.72
N VAL A 165 2.89 -19.45 -13.68
CA VAL A 165 2.70 -19.99 -12.32
C VAL A 165 1.35 -19.61 -11.71
N ILE A 166 0.94 -18.33 -11.83
CA ILE A 166 -0.33 -17.85 -11.23
C ILE A 166 -1.55 -18.55 -11.86
N PRO A 167 -1.69 -18.64 -13.20
CA PRO A 167 -2.76 -19.43 -13.83
C PRO A 167 -2.79 -20.90 -13.39
N LEU A 168 -1.62 -21.53 -13.22
CA LEU A 168 -1.54 -22.91 -12.73
C LEU A 168 -2.03 -23.02 -11.28
N LEU A 169 -1.63 -22.09 -10.40
CA LEU A 169 -2.12 -22.04 -9.02
C LEU A 169 -3.64 -21.83 -8.95
N LEU A 170 -4.19 -20.97 -9.80
CA LEU A 170 -5.64 -20.78 -9.93
C LEU A 170 -6.34 -22.09 -10.30
N ARG A 171 -5.84 -22.81 -11.31
CA ARG A 171 -6.41 -24.11 -11.71
C ARG A 171 -6.34 -25.14 -10.59
N LEU A 172 -5.20 -25.25 -9.90
CA LEU A 172 -5.02 -26.15 -8.76
C LEU A 172 -5.99 -25.80 -7.62
N ALA A 173 -6.19 -24.51 -7.33
CA ALA A 173 -7.16 -24.05 -6.35
C ALA A 173 -8.59 -24.49 -6.72
N LEU A 174 -9.03 -24.22 -7.95
CA LEU A 174 -10.37 -24.61 -8.42
C LEU A 174 -10.57 -26.13 -8.43
N GLN A 175 -9.56 -26.89 -8.86
CA GLN A 175 -9.57 -28.37 -8.84
C GLN A 175 -9.65 -28.93 -7.42
N SER A 176 -9.06 -28.23 -6.44
CA SER A 176 -9.16 -28.61 -5.02
C SER A 176 -10.51 -28.24 -4.37
N GLY A 177 -11.47 -27.72 -5.14
CA GLY A 177 -12.81 -27.38 -4.67
C GLY A 177 -12.91 -26.03 -3.97
N ILE A 178 -11.91 -25.16 -4.11
CA ILE A 178 -11.96 -23.80 -3.55
C ILE A 178 -13.01 -22.98 -4.30
N ALA A 179 -14.00 -22.49 -3.56
CA ALA A 179 -15.12 -21.74 -4.13
C ALA A 179 -14.70 -20.32 -4.56
N GLY A 180 -15.41 -19.81 -5.57
CA GLY A 180 -15.34 -18.39 -5.92
C GLY A 180 -16.03 -17.53 -4.87
N ARG A 181 -15.40 -16.42 -4.50
CA ARG A 181 -15.92 -15.38 -3.60
C ARG A 181 -16.10 -14.09 -4.39
N PRO A 182 -17.34 -13.66 -4.67
CA PRO A 182 -17.57 -12.44 -5.42
C PRO A 182 -17.04 -11.24 -4.65
N VAL A 183 -16.26 -10.40 -5.33
CA VAL A 183 -15.84 -9.10 -4.80
C VAL A 183 -17.02 -8.14 -4.93
N PRO A 184 -17.46 -7.49 -3.85
CA PRO A 184 -18.55 -6.52 -3.91
C PRO A 184 -18.25 -5.39 -4.92
N PRO A 185 -19.23 -4.99 -5.74
CA PRO A 185 -19.00 -3.99 -6.79
C PRO A 185 -18.53 -2.63 -6.24
N GLU A 186 -18.90 -2.31 -5.00
CA GLU A 186 -18.48 -1.09 -4.31
C GLU A 186 -16.96 -1.06 -4.06
N MET A 187 -16.35 -2.21 -3.82
CA MET A 187 -14.90 -2.36 -3.60
C MET A 187 -14.10 -2.34 -4.91
N ILE A 188 -14.77 -2.53 -6.04
CA ILE A 188 -14.17 -2.44 -7.37
C ILE A 188 -14.34 -1.03 -7.94
N GLY A 189 -15.41 -0.34 -7.55
CA GLY A 189 -15.66 1.07 -7.87
C GLY A 189 -14.57 2.00 -7.35
N GLU A 190 -14.38 3.14 -8.01
CA GLU A 190 -13.51 4.24 -7.53
C GLU A 190 -12.00 3.98 -7.47
N GLY A 191 -11.53 2.92 -8.14
CA GLY A 191 -10.10 2.63 -8.29
C GLY A 191 -9.45 2.00 -7.06
N GLU A 192 -10.23 1.50 -6.11
CA GLU A 192 -9.71 0.67 -5.00
C GLU A 192 -9.16 -0.68 -5.47
N TRP A 193 -9.63 -1.13 -6.64
CA TRP A 193 -9.20 -2.36 -7.29
C TRP A 193 -8.61 -2.04 -8.66
N LEU A 194 -7.31 -1.73 -8.69
CA LEU A 194 -6.63 -1.20 -9.88
C LEU A 194 -5.58 -2.18 -10.39
N LEU A 195 -5.55 -2.41 -11.70
CA LEU A 195 -4.42 -3.05 -12.36
C LEU A 195 -3.45 -1.99 -12.89
N ALA A 196 -2.18 -2.07 -12.50
CA ALA A 196 -1.11 -1.18 -12.94
C ALA A 196 -0.70 -1.49 -14.39
N THR A 197 -1.54 -1.12 -15.35
CA THR A 197 -1.28 -1.34 -16.78
C THR A 197 -0.56 -0.19 -17.44
N SER A 198 -0.81 1.05 -16.99
CA SER A 198 -0.19 2.25 -17.54
C SER A 198 0.05 3.32 -16.48
N GLY A 199 0.97 4.24 -16.77
CA GLY A 199 1.22 5.41 -15.93
C GLY A 199 -0.02 6.32 -15.80
N GLU A 200 -0.89 6.37 -16.82
CA GLU A 200 -2.14 7.15 -16.76
C GLU A 200 -3.15 6.55 -15.79
N ALA A 201 -3.30 5.21 -15.79
CA ALA A 201 -4.16 4.50 -14.85
C ALA A 201 -3.72 4.74 -13.39
N LEU A 202 -2.40 4.72 -13.15
CA LEU A 202 -1.81 5.00 -11.84
C LEU A 202 -1.94 6.49 -11.44
N ALA A 203 -1.77 7.42 -12.37
CA ALA A 203 -1.94 8.85 -12.11
C ALA A 203 -3.38 9.20 -11.73
N GLY A 204 -4.38 8.55 -12.33
CA GLY A 204 -5.78 8.66 -11.93
C GLY A 204 -5.99 8.23 -10.47
N ARG A 205 -5.43 7.07 -10.10
CA ARG A 205 -5.47 6.56 -8.71
C ARG A 205 -4.75 7.46 -7.72
N GLU A 206 -3.59 8.00 -8.08
CA GLU A 206 -2.82 8.90 -7.23
C GLU A 206 -3.62 10.15 -6.87
N ARG A 207 -4.36 10.73 -7.82
CA ARG A 207 -5.25 11.88 -7.56
C ARG A 207 -6.33 11.53 -6.53
N THR A 208 -7.04 10.41 -6.72
CA THR A 208 -8.07 9.94 -5.78
C THR A 208 -7.51 9.70 -4.38
N LEU A 209 -6.33 9.08 -4.28
CA LEU A 209 -5.67 8.84 -2.99
C LEU A 209 -5.25 10.14 -2.29
N ILE A 210 -4.77 11.13 -3.05
CA ILE A 210 -4.45 12.46 -2.52
C ILE A 210 -5.74 13.11 -2.01
N ASP A 211 -6.80 13.15 -2.82
CA ASP A 211 -8.04 13.82 -2.44
C ASP A 211 -8.71 13.18 -1.22
N ARG A 212 -8.73 11.84 -1.11
CA ARG A 212 -9.16 11.14 0.12
C ARG A 212 -8.32 11.53 1.33
N SER A 213 -6.99 11.56 1.19
CA SER A 213 -6.07 11.95 2.27
C SER A 213 -6.28 13.39 2.75
N LEU A 214 -6.76 14.29 1.89
CA LEU A 214 -7.11 15.66 2.27
C LEU A 214 -8.54 15.77 2.84
N ALA A 215 -9.49 14.98 2.34
CA ALA A 215 -10.89 14.97 2.81
C ALA A 215 -11.02 14.41 4.23
N GLU A 216 -10.29 13.35 4.56
CA GLU A 216 -10.29 12.76 5.92
C GLU A 216 -9.74 13.70 7.01
N ARG A 217 -9.12 14.83 6.61
CA ARG A 217 -8.55 15.82 7.55
C ARG A 217 -9.20 17.21 7.47
N SER A 218 -10.32 17.36 6.78
CA SER A 218 -10.98 18.66 6.65
C SER A 218 -11.97 18.92 7.79
N TRP A 219 -11.47 19.46 8.91
CA TRP A 219 -11.97 20.73 9.46
C TRP A 219 -11.10 21.23 10.63
N THR A 220 -10.10 22.07 10.36
CA THR A 220 -9.54 23.03 11.34
C THR A 220 -8.79 24.17 10.62
N GLY A 221 -9.54 25.13 10.07
CA GLY A 221 -9.07 26.50 9.80
C GLY A 221 -8.45 26.84 8.42
N PRO A 222 -8.56 28.11 7.98
CA PRO A 222 -8.13 28.57 6.65
C PRO A 222 -6.60 28.55 6.43
N GLY A 223 -5.79 28.64 7.50
CA GLY A 223 -4.32 28.58 7.40
C GLY A 223 -3.79 27.22 6.95
N LEU A 224 -4.52 26.14 7.27
CA LEU A 224 -4.13 24.77 6.94
C LEU A 224 -4.33 24.47 5.45
N VAL A 225 -5.36 25.06 4.83
CA VAL A 225 -5.62 24.98 3.38
C VAL A 225 -4.49 25.62 2.57
N LEU A 226 -4.00 26.78 3.01
CA LEU A 226 -2.88 27.47 2.36
C LEU A 226 -1.56 26.69 2.53
N ALA A 227 -1.30 26.14 3.72
CA ALA A 227 -0.16 25.29 3.98
C ALA A 227 -0.17 24.00 3.12
N GLN A 228 -1.34 23.38 2.96
CA GLN A 228 -1.51 22.21 2.09
C GLN A 228 -1.30 22.55 0.61
N ALA A 229 -1.80 23.69 0.13
CA ALA A 229 -1.60 24.14 -1.24
C ALA A 229 -0.12 24.38 -1.57
N ILE A 230 0.64 24.95 -0.62
CA ILE A 230 2.09 25.16 -0.74
C ILE A 230 2.83 23.82 -0.67
N ALA A 231 2.46 22.94 0.27
CA ALA A 231 3.05 21.61 0.42
C ALA A 231 2.88 20.76 -0.85
N ARG A 232 1.73 20.80 -1.52
CA ARG A 232 1.50 20.10 -2.80
C ARG A 232 2.49 20.51 -3.91
N ARG A 233 2.97 21.76 -3.91
CA ARG A 233 3.94 22.27 -4.91
C ARG A 233 5.40 21.99 -4.54
N VAL A 234 5.70 21.85 -3.26
CA VAL A 234 7.08 21.72 -2.73
C VAL A 234 7.44 20.26 -2.42
N ALA A 235 6.46 19.39 -2.15
CA ALA A 235 6.63 17.97 -1.82
C ALA A 235 7.54 17.19 -2.79
N PRO A 236 7.45 17.33 -4.13
CA PRO A 236 8.33 16.56 -5.02
C PRO A 236 9.80 17.03 -5.01
N ARG A 237 10.12 18.18 -4.38
CA ARG A 237 11.49 18.73 -4.34
C ARG A 237 12.15 18.67 -2.94
N ALA A 238 11.38 18.44 -1.89
CA ALA A 238 11.86 18.50 -0.49
C ALA A 238 12.27 17.14 0.10
N ALA A 239 12.24 16.06 -0.67
CA ALA A 239 12.56 14.71 -0.19
C ALA A 239 14.04 14.51 0.24
N ALA A 240 14.90 15.53 0.13
CA ALA A 240 16.35 15.39 0.32
C ALA A 240 16.99 16.33 1.37
N SER A 241 16.24 17.16 2.10
CA SER A 241 16.84 18.07 3.10
C SER A 241 16.26 17.93 4.50
N ALA A 242 17.18 17.91 5.48
CA ALA A 242 17.01 17.39 6.82
C ALA A 242 15.83 18.02 7.62
N PRO A 243 14.92 17.22 8.18
CA PRO A 243 13.77 17.70 8.97
C PRO A 243 14.19 18.48 10.23
N LEU A 244 15.43 18.30 10.70
CA LEU A 244 16.01 19.01 11.84
C LEU A 244 16.27 20.50 11.55
N ALA A 245 16.70 20.84 10.33
CA ALA A 245 16.97 22.23 9.94
C ALA A 245 15.68 23.04 9.82
N ALA A 246 14.62 22.43 9.28
CA ALA A 246 13.30 23.05 9.18
C ALA A 246 12.67 23.28 10.57
N ALA A 247 12.79 22.31 11.49
CA ALA A 247 12.32 22.46 12.87
C ALA A 247 13.07 23.59 13.61
N GLY A 248 14.39 23.68 13.41
CA GLY A 248 15.22 24.76 13.96
C GLY A 248 14.82 26.15 13.46
N ALA A 249 14.54 26.28 12.16
CA ALA A 249 14.10 27.54 11.56
C ALA A 249 12.71 27.99 12.07
N THR A 250 11.76 27.04 12.24
CA THR A 250 10.45 27.33 12.85
C THR A 250 10.58 27.84 14.28
N LEU A 251 11.39 27.15 15.10
CA LEU A 251 11.60 27.55 16.50
C LEU A 251 12.26 28.93 16.59
N ALA A 252 13.25 29.20 15.75
CA ALA A 252 13.93 30.49 15.72
C ALA A 252 12.99 31.65 15.37
N LEU A 253 12.07 31.46 14.40
CA LEU A 253 11.07 32.47 14.03
C LEU A 253 10.03 32.69 15.14
N LEU A 254 9.59 31.64 15.83
CA LEU A 254 8.68 31.77 16.98
C LEU A 254 9.34 32.54 18.13
N VAL A 255 10.60 32.24 18.43
CA VAL A 255 11.38 32.95 19.46
C VAL A 255 11.59 34.40 19.06
N ALA A 256 11.97 34.67 17.80
CA ALA A 256 12.14 36.04 17.30
C ALA A 256 10.84 36.85 17.37
N GLY A 257 9.70 36.24 17.05
CA GLY A 257 8.38 36.87 17.19
C GLY A 257 8.03 37.21 18.64
N ALA A 258 8.32 36.31 19.57
CA ALA A 258 8.11 36.54 21.01
C ALA A 258 9.03 37.64 21.56
N VAL A 259 10.29 37.68 21.11
CA VAL A 259 11.25 38.74 21.48
C VAL A 259 10.78 40.11 20.96
N LEU A 260 10.37 40.21 19.69
CA LEU A 260 9.84 41.44 19.11
C LEU A 260 8.59 41.95 19.83
N ALA A 261 7.69 41.04 20.22
CA ALA A 261 6.52 41.39 21.03
C ALA A 261 6.92 41.91 22.41
N GLY A 262 7.94 41.32 23.05
CA GLY A 262 8.50 41.76 24.33
C GLY A 262 9.12 43.16 24.29
N PHE A 263 9.65 43.58 23.13
CA PHE A 263 10.18 44.93 22.91
C PHE A 263 9.11 45.96 22.46
N GLY A 264 7.82 45.62 22.55
CA GLY A 264 6.72 46.54 22.26
C GLY A 264 6.30 46.61 20.79
N PHE A 265 6.92 45.84 19.90
CA PHE A 265 6.53 45.72 18.49
C PHE A 265 5.53 44.56 18.30
N ALA A 266 4.45 44.56 19.07
CA ALA A 266 3.45 43.49 19.08
C ALA A 266 2.94 43.08 17.68
N PRO A 267 2.52 43.99 16.77
CA PRO A 267 2.02 43.57 15.46
C PRO A 267 3.10 42.94 14.56
N ALA A 268 4.35 43.41 14.65
CA ALA A 268 5.47 42.83 13.91
C ALA A 268 5.86 41.46 14.48
N GLY A 269 5.89 41.32 15.81
CA GLY A 269 6.15 40.05 16.49
C GLY A 269 5.10 38.99 16.15
N LEU A 270 3.82 39.39 16.09
CA LEU A 270 2.71 38.51 15.71
C LEU A 270 2.81 38.06 14.25
N GLY A 271 3.25 38.95 13.34
CA GLY A 271 3.52 38.62 11.94
C GLY A 271 4.66 37.60 11.77
N VAL A 272 5.77 37.79 12.49
CA VAL A 272 6.93 36.88 12.46
C VAL A 272 6.57 35.52 13.08
N ALA A 273 5.82 35.50 14.19
CA ALA A 273 5.35 34.27 14.80
C ALA A 273 4.37 33.50 13.88
N ALA A 274 3.44 34.20 13.22
CA ALA A 274 2.52 33.59 12.26
C ALA A 274 3.25 33.00 11.05
N ALA A 275 4.27 33.68 10.52
CA ALA A 275 5.11 33.16 9.45
C ALA A 275 5.88 31.90 9.88
N GLY A 276 6.42 31.89 11.10
CA GLY A 276 7.06 30.72 11.70
C GLY A 276 6.10 29.54 11.84
N ALA A 277 4.89 29.77 12.35
CA ALA A 277 3.86 28.74 12.49
C ALA A 277 3.42 28.16 11.13
N LEU A 278 3.25 29.00 10.10
CA LEU A 278 2.91 28.58 8.75
C LEU A 278 4.03 27.75 8.10
N ALA A 279 5.29 28.17 8.26
CA ALA A 279 6.44 27.43 7.78
C ALA A 279 6.55 26.06 8.47
N GLY A 280 6.33 26.01 9.79
CA GLY A 280 6.29 24.76 10.56
C GLY A 280 5.18 23.82 10.11
N ALA A 281 3.96 24.33 9.94
CA ALA A 281 2.82 23.54 9.45
C ALA A 281 3.08 22.99 8.04
N SER A 282 3.68 23.79 7.16
CA SER A 282 4.04 23.37 5.79
C SER A 282 5.14 22.30 5.79
N ALA A 283 6.15 22.45 6.66
CA ALA A 283 7.23 21.47 6.82
C ALA A 283 6.71 20.14 7.40
N GLN A 284 5.81 20.18 8.38
CA GLN A 284 5.16 18.98 8.93
C GLN A 284 4.28 18.29 7.89
N ALA A 285 3.52 19.05 7.10
CA ALA A 285 2.73 18.49 5.99
C ALA A 285 3.64 17.83 4.94
N ALA A 286 4.74 18.49 4.54
CA ALA A 286 5.71 17.93 3.61
C ALA A 286 6.42 16.68 4.17
N ALA A 287 6.78 16.69 5.46
CA ALA A 287 7.40 15.55 6.13
C ALA A 287 6.42 14.38 6.29
N MET A 288 5.12 14.64 6.53
CA MET A 288 4.09 13.60 6.56
C MET A 288 3.88 12.99 5.16
N VAL A 289 3.85 13.82 4.12
CA VAL A 289 3.80 13.32 2.74
C VAL A 289 5.05 12.49 2.47
N ALA A 290 6.25 13.00 2.76
CA ALA A 290 7.49 12.26 2.60
C ALA A 290 7.50 10.93 3.37
N ARG A 291 7.01 10.89 4.62
CA ARG A 291 6.87 9.64 5.41
C ARG A 291 5.85 8.67 4.80
N ALA A 292 4.73 9.18 4.30
CA ALA A 292 3.71 8.38 3.61
C ALA A 292 4.19 7.87 2.23
N LEU A 293 5.10 8.59 1.58
CA LEU A 293 5.80 8.15 0.37
C LEU A 293 6.89 7.11 0.71
N LEU A 294 7.63 7.31 1.81
CA LEU A 294 8.71 6.43 2.29
C LEU A 294 8.23 5.21 3.10
N GLY A 295 6.93 5.04 3.31
CA GLY A 295 6.36 3.87 3.99
C GLY A 295 6.69 3.77 5.48
N VAL A 296 7.20 4.83 6.11
CA VAL A 296 7.39 4.86 7.57
C VAL A 296 6.02 5.11 8.19
N ASP A 297 5.36 4.05 8.65
CA ASP A 297 4.16 4.18 9.48
C ASP A 297 4.50 5.10 10.67
N ALA A 298 3.68 6.12 10.90
CA ALA A 298 3.81 6.91 12.11
C ALA A 298 3.75 5.95 13.31
N PRO A 299 4.61 6.12 14.34
CA PRO A 299 4.43 5.36 15.56
C PRO A 299 2.97 5.57 16.00
N ARG A 300 2.23 4.46 16.13
CA ARG A 300 0.95 4.48 16.83
C ARG A 300 1.27 4.96 18.24
N LEU A 301 1.18 6.27 18.46
CA LEU A 301 1.19 6.81 19.81
C LEU A 301 0.08 6.05 20.53
N PRO A 302 0.36 5.37 21.65
CA PRO A 302 -0.67 4.69 22.40
C PRO A 302 -1.78 5.72 22.69
N GLY A 303 -2.92 5.52 22.04
CA GLY A 303 -4.12 6.31 22.29
C GLY A 303 -4.50 6.05 23.73
N GLY A 304 -4.33 7.05 24.61
CA GLY A 304 -4.68 6.88 26.01
C GLY A 304 -4.04 7.83 27.03
N TRP A 305 -3.21 8.81 26.64
CA TRP A 305 -2.70 9.75 27.65
C TRP A 305 -3.70 10.88 28.01
N PHE A 306 -4.68 11.16 27.14
CA PHE A 306 -5.72 12.15 27.42
C PHE A 306 -6.85 11.63 28.33
N THR A 307 -7.11 10.32 28.35
CA THR A 307 -8.10 9.71 29.27
C THR A 307 -7.54 9.51 30.68
N ALA A 308 -6.21 9.38 30.84
CA ALA A 308 -5.58 9.27 32.16
C ALA A 308 -5.63 10.59 32.95
N LEU A 309 -5.70 11.74 32.28
CA LEU A 309 -5.78 13.05 32.94
C LEU A 309 -7.21 13.44 33.34
N SER A 310 -8.26 12.93 32.66
CA SER A 310 -9.65 13.21 33.05
C SER A 310 -10.08 12.48 34.33
N ASP A 311 -9.54 11.29 34.61
CA ASP A 311 -9.89 10.54 35.82
C ASP A 311 -9.20 11.08 37.07
N THR A 312 -8.11 11.86 36.92
CA THR A 312 -7.41 12.47 38.06
C THR A 312 -8.08 13.77 38.54
N PHE A 313 -8.93 14.39 37.72
CA PHE A 313 -9.63 15.64 38.07
C PHE A 313 -11.13 15.47 38.38
N ALA A 314 -11.70 14.29 38.17
CA ALA A 314 -13.11 14.00 38.48
C ALA A 314 -13.32 13.34 39.86
N GLY A 315 -12.25 13.13 40.64
CA GLY A 315 -12.28 12.49 41.97
C GLY A 315 -11.96 13.40 43.16
N GLY A 316 -12.12 14.72 43.01
CA GLY A 316 -11.92 15.72 44.08
C GLY A 316 -13.24 16.33 44.56
#